data_AF-A0A2T4XC51-F1
#
_entry.id   AF-A0A2T4XC51-F1
#
_cell.length_a   1.000
_cell.length_b   1.000
_cell.length_c   1.000
_cell.angle_alpha   90.00
_cell.angle_beta   90.00
_cell.angle_gamma   90.00
#
_symmetry.space_group_name_H-M   'P 1'
#
loop_
_entity.id
_entity.type
_entity.pdbx_description
1 polymer ?
#
loop_
_entity_poly.entity_id
_entity_poly.type
_entity_poly.pdbx_seq_one_letter_code
_entity_poly.pdbx_strand_id
1 'polypeptide(L)'
;MKIPLRALNEEVIRDLQEKYPEGEVSVELNQDRNKAPLSEYHFWEIISLLDWSKEGDDDAVVEPAKARLAAGPIRHILEFADLLSEKLYALDALKYAKHIGSDSWSRDHYFSVDNFSYARCCVIANGRDVFEKVLHDPTQMPKDFTFEELLYLPSEAYERKTGHPYDYTPAFPIETYSNQEGWDE
;
A
#
# COMPACT_ATOMS: atom_id res chain seq x y z
N MET A 1 11.24 -31.17 14.29
CA MET A 1 10.86 -30.41 15.51
C MET A 1 9.79 -29.40 15.11
N LYS A 2 8.75 -29.16 15.93
CA LYS A 2 7.72 -28.14 15.65
C LYS A 2 7.85 -27.00 16.67
N ILE A 3 8.23 -25.83 16.20
CA ILE A 3 8.32 -24.61 17.02
C ILE A 3 7.16 -23.69 16.61
N PRO A 4 6.34 -23.21 17.56
CA PRO A 4 5.34 -22.19 17.25
C PRO A 4 6.01 -20.94 16.67
N LEU A 5 5.47 -20.36 15.59
CA LEU A 5 6.10 -19.20 14.93
C LEU A 5 6.35 -18.04 15.89
N ARG A 6 5.45 -17.78 16.84
CA ARG A 6 5.60 -16.77 17.91
C ARG A 6 6.80 -16.96 18.84
N ALA A 7 7.35 -18.18 18.89
CA ALA A 7 8.52 -18.51 19.69
C ALA A 7 9.80 -18.52 18.84
N LEU A 8 9.69 -18.31 17.52
CA LEU A 8 10.82 -18.19 16.61
C LEU A 8 11.35 -16.76 16.67
N ASN A 9 12.34 -16.53 17.52
CA ASN A 9 13.06 -15.26 17.64
C ASN A 9 14.55 -15.46 17.36
N GLU A 10 15.32 -14.37 17.36
CA GLU A 10 16.74 -14.40 17.03
C GLU A 10 17.55 -15.36 17.91
N GLU A 11 17.26 -15.39 19.21
CA GLU A 11 17.94 -16.28 20.17
C GLU A 11 17.64 -17.76 19.86
N VAL A 12 16.37 -18.09 19.60
CA VAL A 12 15.96 -19.45 19.23
C VAL A 12 16.57 -19.85 17.89
N ILE A 13 16.64 -18.96 16.90
CA ILE A 13 17.28 -19.25 15.60
C ILE A 13 18.77 -19.55 15.78
N ARG A 14 19.48 -18.73 16.57
CA ARG A 14 20.91 -18.95 16.87
C ARG A 14 21.15 -20.30 17.54
N ASP A 15 20.33 -20.63 18.53
CA ASP A 15 20.40 -21.92 19.25
C ASP A 15 20.23 -23.13 18.31
N LEU A 16 19.37 -22.99 17.29
CA LEU A 16 19.15 -24.04 16.29
C LEU A 16 20.33 -24.18 15.33
N GLN A 17 20.92 -23.06 14.91
CA GLN A 17 22.10 -23.06 14.04
C GLN A 17 23.30 -23.73 14.72
N GLU A 18 23.53 -23.46 16.01
CA GLU A 18 24.63 -24.06 16.77
C GLU A 18 24.43 -25.57 16.99
N LYS A 19 23.20 -26.00 17.31
CA LYS A 19 22.89 -27.41 17.60
C LYS A 19 22.77 -28.28 16.35
N TYR A 20 22.35 -27.70 15.22
CA TYR A 20 22.07 -28.41 13.97
C TYR A 20 22.65 -27.66 12.76
N PRO A 21 23.99 -27.63 12.58
CA PRO A 21 24.64 -26.80 11.56
C PRO A 21 24.25 -27.15 10.12
N GLU A 22 23.90 -28.42 9.86
CA GLU A 22 23.42 -28.90 8.54
C GLU A 22 21.89 -29.13 8.53
N GLY A 23 21.18 -28.60 9.54
CA GLY A 23 19.74 -28.79 9.70
C GLY A 23 18.91 -27.92 8.76
N GLU A 24 17.94 -28.52 8.07
CA GLU A 24 16.97 -27.77 7.27
C GLU A 24 15.71 -27.43 8.11
N VAL A 25 15.23 -26.20 7.99
CA VAL A 25 13.98 -25.75 8.60
C VAL A 25 12.87 -25.73 7.55
N SER A 26 11.81 -26.50 7.78
CA SER A 26 10.58 -26.43 6.98
C SER A 26 9.50 -25.67 7.74
N VAL A 27 8.99 -24.59 7.15
CA VAL A 27 7.87 -23.82 7.71
C VAL A 27 6.57 -24.32 7.13
N GLU A 28 5.81 -25.09 7.92
CA GLU A 28 4.45 -25.47 7.58
C GLU A 28 3.47 -24.40 8.10
N LEU A 29 3.03 -23.54 7.19
CA LEU A 29 1.93 -22.61 7.47
C LEU A 29 0.60 -23.37 7.41
N ASN A 30 0.04 -23.70 8.57
CA ASN A 30 -1.37 -24.08 8.70
C ASN A 30 -2.25 -22.83 8.57
N GLN A 31 -2.14 -22.14 7.43
CA GLN A 31 -3.17 -21.20 7.01
C GLN A 31 -4.34 -22.03 6.50
N ASP A 32 -5.55 -21.58 6.82
CA ASP A 32 -6.75 -22.08 6.17
C ASP A 32 -6.65 -21.73 4.67
N ARG A 33 -6.13 -22.67 3.87
CA ARG A 33 -5.90 -22.51 2.42
C ARG A 33 -7.19 -22.16 1.65
N ASN A 34 -8.35 -22.23 2.32
CA ASN A 34 -9.63 -21.79 1.81
C ASN A 34 -9.81 -20.27 1.75
N LYS A 35 -8.94 -19.46 2.36
CA LYS A 35 -8.94 -18.01 2.16
C LYS A 35 -7.91 -17.63 1.12
N ALA A 36 -8.38 -17.47 -0.11
CA ALA A 36 -7.57 -17.01 -1.23
C ALA A 36 -6.82 -15.70 -0.87
N PRO A 37 -5.62 -15.48 -1.43
CA PRO A 37 -4.95 -14.18 -1.36
C PRO A 37 -5.91 -13.06 -1.79
N LEU A 38 -5.71 -11.85 -1.28
CA LEU A 38 -6.40 -10.68 -1.81
C LEU A 38 -5.97 -10.49 -3.28
N SER A 39 -6.89 -10.73 -4.20
CA SER A 39 -6.67 -10.47 -5.62
C SER A 39 -6.76 -8.97 -5.91
N GLU A 40 -6.13 -8.52 -6.98
CA GLU A 40 -6.28 -7.15 -7.49
C GLU A 40 -7.74 -6.73 -7.71
N TYR A 41 -8.62 -7.64 -8.16
CA TYR A 41 -10.05 -7.36 -8.27
C TYR A 41 -10.67 -6.90 -6.94
N HIS A 42 -10.43 -7.65 -5.86
CA HIS A 42 -10.92 -7.31 -4.52
C HIS A 42 -10.24 -6.06 -3.94
N PHE A 43 -8.99 -5.77 -4.30
CA PHE A 43 -8.35 -4.49 -3.95
C PHE A 43 -9.17 -3.32 -4.51
N TRP A 44 -9.50 -3.36 -5.81
CA TRP A 44 -10.33 -2.33 -6.43
C TRP A 44 -11.77 -2.31 -5.91
N GLU A 45 -12.34 -3.45 -5.54
CA GLU A 45 -13.64 -3.47 -4.85
C GLU A 45 -13.58 -2.71 -3.51
N ILE A 46 -12.50 -2.86 -2.73
CA ILE A 46 -12.32 -2.13 -1.47
C ILE A 46 -12.17 -0.64 -1.73
N ILE A 47 -11.37 -0.23 -2.72
CA ILE A 47 -11.24 1.17 -3.14
C ILE A 47 -12.59 1.74 -3.59
N SER A 48 -13.44 0.95 -4.25
CA SER A 48 -14.77 1.41 -4.69
C SER A 48 -15.75 1.71 -3.55
N LEU A 49 -15.41 1.34 -2.32
CA LEU A 49 -16.21 1.64 -1.13
C LEU A 49 -15.97 3.04 -0.56
N LEU A 50 -14.99 3.80 -1.06
CA LEU A 50 -14.76 5.19 -0.66
C LEU A 50 -16.06 6.01 -0.88
N ASP A 51 -16.58 6.61 0.20
CA ASP A 51 -17.86 7.33 0.17
C ASP A 51 -17.65 8.80 -0.16
N TRP A 52 -17.51 9.09 -1.45
CA TRP A 52 -17.36 10.46 -1.96
C TRP A 52 -18.59 11.36 -1.71
N SER A 53 -19.72 10.84 -1.20
CA SER A 53 -20.80 11.71 -0.70
C SER A 53 -20.42 12.45 0.60
N LYS A 54 -19.28 12.09 1.20
CA LYS A 54 -18.68 12.70 2.40
C LYS A 54 -17.51 13.63 2.10
N GLU A 55 -17.36 14.06 0.85
CA GLU A 55 -16.30 15.01 0.46
C GLU A 55 -16.21 16.20 1.43
N GLY A 56 -14.98 16.50 1.88
CA GLY A 56 -14.69 17.48 2.94
C GLY A 56 -14.47 16.87 4.32
N ASP A 57 -14.72 15.56 4.48
CA ASP A 57 -14.40 14.75 5.66
C ASP A 57 -13.73 13.45 5.21
N ASP A 58 -12.42 13.50 5.00
CA ASP A 58 -11.65 12.37 4.42
C ASP A 58 -11.72 11.10 5.29
N ASP A 59 -11.75 11.27 6.63
CA ASP A 59 -11.99 10.19 7.58
C ASP A 59 -13.31 9.45 7.28
N ALA A 60 -14.39 10.21 7.03
CA ALA A 60 -15.68 9.65 6.69
C ALA A 60 -15.70 9.04 5.28
N VAL A 61 -14.93 9.57 4.33
CA VAL A 61 -14.79 9.00 2.97
C VAL A 61 -14.14 7.60 3.04
N VAL A 62 -13.07 7.42 3.82
CA VAL A 62 -12.34 6.14 3.89
C VAL A 62 -12.99 5.10 4.79
N GLU A 63 -13.86 5.51 5.71
CA GLU A 63 -14.44 4.67 6.74
C GLU A 63 -15.05 3.34 6.22
N PRO A 64 -15.83 3.30 5.12
CA PRO A 64 -16.40 2.05 4.63
C PRO A 64 -15.33 1.05 4.14
N ALA A 65 -14.29 1.53 3.45
CA ALA A 65 -13.17 0.72 2.98
C ALA A 65 -12.34 0.18 4.16
N LYS A 66 -12.04 1.05 5.13
CA LYS A 66 -11.36 0.70 6.39
C LYS A 66 -12.13 -0.36 7.18
N ALA A 67 -13.43 -0.20 7.34
CA ALA A 67 -14.30 -1.18 8.00
C ALA A 67 -14.31 -2.53 7.26
N ARG A 68 -14.37 -2.52 5.92
CA ARG A 68 -14.35 -3.73 5.09
C ARG A 68 -13.04 -4.51 5.23
N LEU A 69 -11.91 -3.82 5.32
CA LEU A 69 -10.61 -4.45 5.56
C LEU A 69 -10.50 -5.01 6.97
N ALA A 70 -10.87 -4.24 8.01
CA ALA A 70 -10.79 -4.67 9.40
C ALA A 70 -11.67 -5.91 9.69
N ALA A 71 -12.81 -6.04 9.00
CA ALA A 71 -13.67 -7.22 9.09
C ALA A 71 -13.05 -8.48 8.45
N GLY A 72 -12.14 -8.32 7.47
CA GLY A 72 -11.46 -9.40 6.76
C GLY A 72 -10.33 -10.08 7.56
N PRO A 73 -9.62 -11.06 6.98
CA PRO A 73 -8.39 -11.62 7.57
C PRO A 73 -7.27 -10.58 7.68
N ILE A 74 -6.42 -10.65 8.71
CA ILE A 74 -5.24 -9.78 8.86
C ILE A 74 -4.37 -9.82 7.60
N ARG A 75 -4.18 -11.01 7.02
CA ARG A 75 -3.44 -11.22 5.78
C ARG A 75 -3.94 -10.32 4.63
N HIS A 76 -5.25 -10.09 4.51
CA HIS A 76 -5.80 -9.23 3.45
C HIS A 76 -5.48 -7.75 3.68
N ILE A 77 -5.26 -7.32 4.93
CA ILE A 77 -4.80 -5.96 5.22
C ILE A 77 -3.36 -5.77 4.73
N LEU A 78 -2.50 -6.76 5.01
CA LEU A 78 -1.09 -6.72 4.56
C LEU A 78 -0.99 -6.81 3.03
N GLU A 79 -1.75 -7.72 2.41
CA GLU A 79 -1.79 -7.85 0.95
C GLU A 79 -2.41 -6.62 0.27
N PHE A 80 -3.38 -5.95 0.92
CA PHE A 80 -3.88 -4.66 0.45
C PHE A 80 -2.78 -3.59 0.49
N ALA A 81 -1.98 -3.54 1.57
CA ALA A 81 -0.85 -2.62 1.67
C ALA A 81 0.19 -2.87 0.57
N ASP A 82 0.51 -4.14 0.29
CA ASP A 82 1.41 -4.51 -0.81
C ASP A 82 0.87 -4.04 -2.16
N LEU A 83 -0.38 -4.32 -2.47
CA LEU A 83 -1.02 -3.88 -3.72
C LEU A 83 -1.08 -2.36 -3.82
N LEU A 84 -1.45 -1.66 -2.75
CA LEU A 84 -1.44 -0.19 -2.71
C LEU A 84 -0.03 0.34 -3.02
N SER A 85 0.99 -0.21 -2.36
CA SER A 85 2.38 0.21 -2.56
C SER A 85 2.88 -0.03 -3.99
N GLU A 86 2.50 -1.15 -4.60
CA GLU A 86 2.81 -1.47 -6.00
C GLU A 86 2.23 -0.41 -6.95
N LYS A 87 0.96 -0.03 -6.76
CA LYS A 87 0.30 0.98 -7.61
C LYS A 87 0.88 2.38 -7.40
N LEU A 88 1.23 2.75 -6.16
CA LEU A 88 1.90 4.03 -5.87
C LEU A 88 3.31 4.09 -6.47
N TYR A 89 4.05 2.99 -6.41
CA TYR A 89 5.38 2.86 -7.02
C TYR A 89 5.32 2.95 -8.55
N ALA A 90 4.31 2.33 -9.17
CA ALA A 90 4.08 2.42 -10.61
C ALA A 90 3.77 3.85 -11.10
N LEU A 91 3.29 4.72 -10.21
CA LEU A 91 3.04 6.14 -10.47
C LEU A 91 4.19 7.05 -10.00
N ASP A 92 5.25 6.51 -9.41
CA ASP A 92 6.44 7.27 -9.01
C ASP A 92 7.36 7.50 -10.22
N ALA A 93 7.06 8.49 -11.05
CA ALA A 93 7.89 8.81 -12.20
C ALA A 93 7.79 10.28 -12.60
N LEU A 94 8.87 10.81 -13.19
CA LEU A 94 8.96 12.20 -13.64
C LEU A 94 7.83 12.57 -14.61
N LYS A 95 7.47 11.66 -15.51
CA LYS A 95 6.37 11.86 -16.47
C LYS A 95 5.03 12.14 -15.81
N TYR A 96 4.73 11.58 -14.63
CA TYR A 96 3.50 11.89 -13.89
C TYR A 96 3.64 13.16 -13.07
N ALA A 97 4.81 13.36 -12.45
CA ALA A 97 5.11 14.52 -11.62
C ALA A 97 5.00 15.85 -12.39
N LYS A 98 5.28 15.87 -13.70
CA LYS A 98 5.10 17.02 -14.60
C LYS A 98 3.62 17.40 -14.86
N HIS A 99 2.67 16.61 -14.36
CA HIS A 99 1.27 16.71 -14.71
C HIS A 99 0.33 16.75 -13.50
N ILE A 100 0.75 17.23 -12.32
CA ILE A 100 -0.14 17.33 -11.13
C ILE A 100 -0.80 18.69 -10.92
N GLY A 101 -0.68 19.60 -11.89
CA GLY A 101 -1.29 20.95 -11.81
C GLY A 101 -0.28 22.02 -11.40
N SER A 102 -0.64 22.94 -10.50
CA SER A 102 0.19 24.05 -10.06
C SER A 102 1.51 23.62 -9.43
N ASP A 103 1.50 22.47 -8.75
CA ASP A 103 2.67 21.90 -8.08
C ASP A 103 3.45 20.93 -8.97
N SER A 104 3.19 20.94 -10.28
CA SER A 104 3.90 20.08 -11.23
C SER A 104 5.40 20.26 -11.11
N TRP A 105 6.12 19.16 -11.25
CA TRP A 105 7.57 19.16 -11.25
C TRP A 105 8.11 20.11 -12.32
N SER A 106 9.11 20.91 -11.93
CA SER A 106 9.89 21.77 -12.80
C SER A 106 11.30 21.91 -12.24
N ARG A 107 12.25 22.24 -13.10
CA ARG A 107 13.62 22.59 -12.68
C ARG A 107 13.70 23.98 -12.04
N ASP A 108 12.70 24.82 -12.30
CA ASP A 108 12.74 26.25 -11.98
C ASP A 108 12.07 26.61 -10.65
N HIS A 109 11.39 25.66 -10.00
CA HIS A 109 10.69 25.89 -8.73
C HIS A 109 10.71 24.66 -7.82
N TYR A 110 10.35 24.88 -6.56
CA TYR A 110 10.28 23.82 -5.56
C TYR A 110 9.21 22.79 -5.90
N PHE A 111 9.56 21.50 -5.83
CA PHE A 111 8.64 20.39 -6.00
C PHE A 111 8.37 19.73 -4.65
N SER A 112 7.11 19.74 -4.22
CA SER A 112 6.69 19.07 -2.98
C SER A 112 6.55 17.57 -3.22
N VAL A 113 7.42 16.80 -2.58
CA VAL A 113 7.40 15.33 -2.64
C VAL A 113 6.14 14.74 -1.99
N ASP A 114 5.64 15.38 -0.93
CA ASP A 114 4.44 14.96 -0.22
C ASP A 114 3.20 15.19 -1.09
N ASN A 115 3.09 16.37 -1.70
CA ASN A 115 1.97 16.68 -2.58
C ASN A 115 1.89 15.71 -3.77
N PHE A 116 3.03 15.35 -4.36
CA PHE A 116 3.06 14.33 -5.40
C PHE A 116 2.69 12.94 -4.89
N SER A 117 3.14 12.55 -3.69
CA SER A 117 2.69 11.31 -3.03
C SER A 117 1.17 11.27 -2.87
N TYR A 118 0.55 12.37 -2.44
CA TYR A 118 -0.89 12.43 -2.25
C TYR A 118 -1.67 12.55 -3.57
N ALA A 119 -1.09 13.13 -4.62
CA ALA A 119 -1.66 13.11 -5.97
C ALA A 119 -1.69 11.69 -6.54
N ARG A 120 -0.65 10.87 -6.31
CA ARG A 120 -0.65 9.45 -6.68
C ARG A 120 -1.73 8.67 -5.91
N CYS A 121 -1.94 8.99 -4.64
CA CYS A 121 -3.04 8.43 -3.86
C CYS A 121 -4.40 8.81 -4.44
N CYS A 122 -4.58 10.06 -4.87
CA CYS A 122 -5.80 10.53 -5.53
C CYS A 122 -6.12 9.74 -6.80
N VAL A 123 -5.11 9.40 -7.64
CA VAL A 123 -5.30 8.54 -8.82
C VAL A 123 -5.91 7.19 -8.43
N ILE A 124 -5.36 6.54 -7.41
CA ILE A 124 -5.81 5.22 -6.96
C ILE A 124 -7.20 5.33 -6.32
N ALA A 125 -7.45 6.36 -5.52
CA ALA A 125 -8.74 6.61 -4.86
C ALA A 125 -9.90 6.83 -5.86
N ASN A 126 -9.59 7.35 -7.06
CA ASN A 126 -10.54 7.48 -8.17
C ASN A 126 -10.80 6.15 -8.92
N GLY A 127 -10.16 5.06 -8.49
CA GLY A 127 -10.44 3.71 -8.93
C GLY A 127 -9.65 3.25 -10.16
N ARG A 128 -9.88 1.99 -10.49
CA ARG A 128 -9.11 1.23 -11.48
C ARG A 128 -9.02 1.91 -12.84
N ASP A 129 -10.14 2.39 -13.36
CA ASP A 129 -10.20 2.97 -14.71
C ASP A 129 -9.35 4.25 -14.82
N VAL A 130 -9.30 5.05 -13.74
CA VAL A 130 -8.47 6.26 -13.70
C VAL A 130 -7.01 5.89 -13.59
N PHE A 131 -6.68 4.93 -12.72
CA PHE A 131 -5.33 4.40 -12.63
C PHE A 131 -4.80 3.88 -13.98
N GLU A 132 -5.56 3.04 -14.68
CA GLU A 132 -5.17 2.50 -15.98
C GLU A 132 -5.03 3.60 -17.05
N LYS A 133 -5.92 4.60 -17.06
CA LYS A 133 -5.81 5.76 -17.97
C LYS A 133 -4.55 6.56 -17.73
N VAL A 134 -4.20 6.84 -16.47
CA VAL A 134 -2.99 7.58 -16.10
C VAL A 134 -1.74 6.80 -16.51
N LEU A 135 -1.70 5.49 -16.27
CA LEU A 135 -0.57 4.65 -16.70
C LEU A 135 -0.35 4.73 -18.22
N HIS A 136 -1.43 4.82 -19.01
CA HIS A 136 -1.37 4.94 -20.45
C HIS A 136 -1.03 6.36 -20.92
N ASP A 137 -1.60 7.38 -20.28
CA ASP A 137 -1.46 8.79 -20.63
C ASP A 137 -1.21 9.63 -19.35
N PRO A 138 0.06 9.98 -19.05
CA PRO A 138 0.42 10.79 -17.89
C PRO A 138 -0.27 12.14 -17.81
N THR A 139 -0.78 12.67 -18.93
CA THR A 139 -1.51 13.95 -18.92
C THR A 139 -2.86 13.84 -18.21
N GLN A 140 -3.38 12.63 -18.02
CA GLN A 140 -4.62 12.34 -17.28
C GLN A 140 -4.44 12.39 -15.74
N MET A 141 -3.24 12.64 -15.23
CA MET A 141 -3.04 12.88 -13.79
C MET A 141 -4.03 13.94 -13.27
N PRO A 142 -4.70 13.72 -12.12
CA PRO A 142 -5.50 14.74 -11.45
C PRO A 142 -4.68 16.01 -11.24
N LYS A 143 -5.28 17.17 -11.54
CA LYS A 143 -4.64 18.47 -11.36
C LYS A 143 -5.12 19.07 -10.06
N ASP A 144 -4.22 19.48 -9.18
CA ASP A 144 -4.53 20.22 -7.96
C ASP A 144 -5.43 19.44 -6.98
N PHE A 145 -5.42 18.11 -7.08
CA PHE A 145 -6.16 17.20 -6.20
C PHE A 145 -5.22 16.20 -5.54
N THR A 146 -5.44 15.96 -4.26
CA THR A 146 -4.69 15.04 -3.40
C THR A 146 -5.65 14.19 -2.57
N PHE A 147 -5.18 13.05 -2.07
CA PHE A 147 -5.95 12.24 -1.13
C PHE A 147 -5.02 11.44 -0.23
N GLU A 148 -4.48 12.09 0.81
CA GLU A 148 -3.49 11.53 1.74
C GLU A 148 -4.03 10.31 2.53
N GLU A 149 -5.31 10.36 2.92
CA GLU A 149 -5.94 9.39 3.83
C GLU A 149 -5.88 7.94 3.33
N LEU A 150 -5.71 7.73 2.03
CA LEU A 150 -5.50 6.40 1.45
C LEU A 150 -4.25 5.69 2.01
N LEU A 151 -3.21 6.44 2.38
CA LEU A 151 -1.96 5.89 2.92
C LEU A 151 -2.16 5.20 4.28
N TYR A 152 -3.07 5.72 5.10
CA TYR A 152 -3.32 5.24 6.46
C TYR A 152 -4.30 4.07 6.52
N LEU A 153 -5.02 3.82 5.42
CA LEU A 153 -6.06 2.82 5.32
C LEU A 153 -5.63 1.41 5.79
N PRO A 154 -4.44 0.88 5.44
CA PRO A 154 -3.99 -0.42 5.95
C PRO A 154 -3.65 -0.41 7.45
N SER A 155 -2.92 0.61 7.92
CA SER A 155 -2.50 0.71 9.32
C SER A 155 -3.69 0.87 10.25
N GLU A 156 -4.64 1.74 9.90
CA GLU A 156 -5.83 1.96 10.71
C GLU A 156 -6.77 0.75 10.73
N ALA A 157 -6.93 0.06 9.59
CA ALA A 157 -7.71 -1.18 9.53
C ALA A 157 -7.07 -2.28 10.41
N TYR A 158 -5.74 -2.36 10.43
CA TYR A 158 -5.00 -3.31 11.27
C TYR A 158 -5.16 -3.00 12.75
N GLU A 159 -4.95 -1.74 13.14
CA GLU A 159 -5.09 -1.29 14.53
C GLU A 159 -6.52 -1.48 15.03
N ARG A 160 -7.53 -1.11 14.22
CA ARG A 160 -8.94 -1.37 14.54
C ARG A 160 -9.22 -2.85 14.76
N LYS A 161 -8.64 -3.72 13.93
CA LYS A 161 -8.88 -5.17 13.99
C LYS A 161 -8.21 -5.82 15.19
N THR A 162 -6.99 -5.40 15.52
CA THR A 162 -6.10 -6.13 16.42
C THR A 162 -5.92 -5.45 17.77
N GLY A 163 -6.15 -4.13 17.85
CA GLY A 163 -5.78 -3.30 18.98
C GLY A 163 -4.27 -3.11 19.15
N HIS A 164 -3.47 -3.50 18.16
CA HIS A 164 -2.01 -3.44 18.19
C HIS A 164 -1.47 -2.53 17.10
N PRO A 165 -0.34 -1.83 17.34
CA PRO A 165 0.31 -1.00 16.33
C PRO A 165 0.61 -1.77 15.04
N TYR A 166 0.50 -1.07 13.91
CA TYR A 166 0.89 -1.60 12.61
C TYR A 166 2.41 -1.54 12.43
N ASP A 167 3.05 -2.71 12.33
CA ASP A 167 4.50 -2.87 12.12
C ASP A 167 4.74 -3.79 10.91
N TYR A 168 4.25 -3.35 9.75
CA TYR A 168 4.45 -4.05 8.48
C TYR A 168 4.95 -3.08 7.42
N THR A 169 6.04 -3.47 6.75
CA THR A 169 6.60 -2.74 5.61
C THR A 169 6.03 -3.34 4.32
N PRO A 170 5.30 -2.57 3.51
CA PRO A 170 4.78 -3.03 2.23
C PRO A 170 5.88 -3.44 1.24
N ALA A 171 5.51 -4.26 0.25
CA ALA A 171 6.42 -4.82 -0.74
C ALA A 171 7.21 -3.78 -1.56
N PHE A 172 6.63 -2.59 -1.81
CA PHE A 172 7.28 -1.52 -2.56
C PHE A 172 7.43 -0.25 -1.70
N PRO A 173 8.58 0.46 -1.80
CA PRO A 173 8.72 1.77 -1.19
C PRO A 173 7.78 2.78 -1.87
N ILE A 174 7.07 3.59 -1.08
CA ILE A 174 6.06 4.53 -1.59
C ILE A 174 6.57 5.97 -1.71
N GLU A 175 7.71 6.27 -1.10
CA GLU A 175 8.31 7.60 -1.10
C GLU A 175 8.64 8.06 -2.52
N THR A 176 8.43 9.34 -2.80
CA THR A 176 8.79 9.93 -4.09
C THR A 176 10.28 9.73 -4.38
N TYR A 177 10.63 9.41 -5.63
CA TYR A 177 11.98 9.02 -6.11
C TYR A 177 12.43 7.59 -5.76
N SER A 178 11.57 6.75 -5.20
CA SER A 178 11.91 5.36 -4.91
C SER A 178 11.98 4.48 -6.18
N ASN A 179 11.20 4.80 -7.20
CA ASN A 179 11.28 4.17 -8.51
C ASN A 179 12.33 4.86 -9.39
N GLN A 180 13.60 4.53 -9.16
CA GLN A 180 14.74 5.17 -9.83
C GLN A 180 14.57 5.19 -11.37
N GLU A 181 14.12 4.08 -11.97
CA GLU A 181 13.88 4.00 -13.42
C GLU A 181 12.83 5.02 -13.91
N GLY A 182 11.84 5.35 -13.08
CA GLY A 182 10.82 6.34 -13.38
C GLY A 182 11.33 7.80 -13.39
N TRP A 183 12.55 8.04 -12.89
CA TRP A 183 13.11 9.38 -12.72
C TRP A 183 14.39 9.64 -13.53
N ASP A 184 14.91 8.65 -14.25
CA ASP A 184 16.14 8.73 -15.06
C ASP A 184 15.98 9.50 -16.41
N GLU A 185 15.07 10.48 -16.48
CA GLU A 185 14.73 11.25 -17.70
C GLU A 185 15.46 12.61 -17.84
#